data_AF-A0A954TSC0-F1
#
_entry.id   AF-A0A954TSC0-F1
#
_cell.length_a   1.000
_cell.length_b   1.000
_cell.length_c   1.000
_cell.angle_alpha   90.00
_cell.angle_beta   90.00
_cell.angle_gamma   90.00
#
_symmetry.space_group_name_H-M   'P 1'
#
loop_
_entity.id
_entity.type
_entity.pdbx_description
1 polymer ?
#
loop_
_entity_poly.entity_id
_entity_poly.type
_entity_poly.pdbx_seq_one_letter_code
_entity_poly.pdbx_strand_id
1 'polypeptide(L)'
;GGIDVQGPVLDSGSESFVGFHAIPVRHGMTAGELARMFNAELQLGLDLELIAVEGWRRSEFFDATGLVWTNPSPNMRSLTQAHLYPGIGLLETTNLSVGRGTDTPFELIGAPWIEPRELARELNLADLAGIRFVPIRFTPDDSKFKNELCGGVNFVVTNRERFDPLTTGLTIAITLHRLYPDDWETGSLNRLLSHVATRDAILAGKSLVEIREGYDAGLRDFVKRREAYLIYD
;
A
#
# COMPACT_ATOMS: atom_id res chain seq x y z
N GLY A 1 -2.01 12.62 -4.38
CA GLY A 1 -3.31 13.27 -4.09
C GLY A 1 -4.47 12.30 -4.22
N GLY A 2 -5.65 12.84 -4.50
CA GLY A 2 -6.93 12.14 -4.67
C GLY A 2 -7.28 11.68 -6.09
N ILE A 3 -6.34 11.79 -7.05
CA ILE A 3 -6.54 11.27 -8.42
C ILE A 3 -6.47 9.74 -8.44
N ASP A 4 -5.33 9.18 -8.02
CA ASP A 4 -5.07 7.75 -8.16
C ASP A 4 -5.96 6.91 -7.25
N VAL A 5 -6.50 5.85 -7.83
CA VAL A 5 -7.20 4.77 -7.14
C VAL A 5 -6.53 3.47 -7.53
N GLN A 6 -6.10 2.69 -6.54
CA GLN A 6 -5.29 1.51 -6.78
C GLN A 6 -5.76 0.35 -5.91
N GLY A 7 -5.97 -0.79 -6.58
CA GLY A 7 -6.07 -2.10 -5.96
C GLY A 7 -7.42 -2.71 -5.84
N PRO A 8 -7.44 -3.98 -5.36
CA PRO A 8 -8.68 -4.67 -5.19
C PRO A 8 -9.54 -3.93 -4.17
N VAL A 9 -10.83 -3.90 -4.45
CA VAL A 9 -11.85 -3.51 -3.50
C VAL A 9 -11.97 -4.64 -2.48
N LEU A 10 -12.09 -4.28 -1.20
CA LEU A 10 -12.29 -5.25 -0.13
C LEU A 10 -13.48 -6.18 -0.43
N ASP A 11 -13.29 -7.48 -0.20
CA ASP A 11 -14.31 -8.51 -0.37
C ASP A 11 -15.48 -8.26 0.60
N SER A 12 -16.71 -8.20 0.08
CA SER A 12 -17.92 -8.06 0.91
C SER A 12 -17.98 -9.12 2.01
N GLY A 13 -18.26 -8.70 3.24
CA GLY A 13 -18.24 -9.58 4.41
C GLY A 13 -16.87 -9.78 5.06
N SER A 14 -15.80 -9.22 4.48
CA SER A 14 -14.45 -9.21 5.07
C SER A 14 -14.16 -7.92 5.84
N GLU A 15 -15.17 -7.11 6.12
CA GLU A 15 -15.01 -5.85 6.84
C GLU A 15 -14.44 -6.09 8.24
N SER A 16 -13.53 -5.22 8.65
CA SER A 16 -12.87 -5.26 9.95
C SER A 16 -12.40 -3.87 10.37
N PHE A 17 -11.76 -3.76 11.53
CA PHE A 17 -11.17 -2.50 11.98
C PHE A 17 -10.15 -1.92 10.99
N VAL A 18 -9.43 -2.76 10.23
CA VAL A 18 -8.40 -2.36 9.27
C VAL A 18 -8.90 -2.33 7.82
N GLY A 19 -10.18 -2.57 7.60
CA GLY A 19 -10.85 -2.55 6.30
C GLY A 19 -12.34 -2.40 6.51
N PHE A 20 -12.80 -1.17 6.77
CA PHE A 20 -14.14 -0.93 7.31
C PHE A 20 -15.26 -0.94 6.26
N HIS A 21 -14.91 -0.74 4.99
CA HIS A 21 -15.89 -0.60 3.90
C HIS A 21 -15.34 -1.19 2.61
N ALA A 22 -16.24 -1.56 1.69
CA ALA A 22 -15.89 -2.06 0.37
C ALA A 22 -15.31 -0.95 -0.54
N ILE A 23 -14.06 -0.56 -0.25
CA ILE A 23 -13.25 0.42 -0.99
C ILE A 23 -11.89 -0.20 -1.33
N PRO A 24 -11.16 0.30 -2.34
CA PRO A 24 -9.86 -0.24 -2.70
C PRO A 24 -8.76 0.23 -1.74
N VAL A 25 -7.64 -0.50 -1.74
CA VAL A 25 -6.45 -0.23 -0.89
C VAL A 25 -6.04 1.24 -0.90
N ARG A 26 -6.01 1.86 -2.08
CA ARG A 26 -5.88 3.31 -2.25
C ARG A 26 -7.16 3.85 -2.88
N HIS A 27 -8.01 4.48 -2.07
CA HIS A 27 -9.32 4.98 -2.48
C HIS A 27 -9.29 6.37 -3.16
N GLY A 28 -8.24 7.15 -2.93
CA GLY A 28 -8.09 8.49 -3.53
C GLY A 28 -9.18 9.47 -3.12
N MET A 29 -9.73 9.34 -1.91
CA MET A 29 -10.79 10.21 -1.37
C MET A 29 -10.31 10.89 -0.09
N THR A 30 -10.79 12.10 0.19
CA THR A 30 -10.55 12.76 1.47
C THR A 30 -11.39 12.14 2.58
N ALA A 31 -11.05 12.40 3.85
CA ALA A 31 -11.84 11.93 4.98
C ALA A 31 -13.30 12.43 4.95
N GLY A 32 -13.53 13.67 4.49
CA GLY A 32 -14.89 14.21 4.34
C GLY A 32 -15.69 13.51 3.24
N GLU A 33 -15.05 13.20 2.11
CA GLU A 33 -15.68 12.44 1.03
C GLU A 33 -16.02 11.00 1.47
N LEU A 34 -15.13 10.35 2.22
CA LEU A 34 -15.41 9.05 2.84
C LEU A 34 -16.56 9.13 3.85
N ALA A 35 -16.61 10.17 4.69
CA ALA A 35 -17.71 10.36 5.63
C ALA A 35 -19.06 10.48 4.93
N ARG A 36 -19.13 11.21 3.80
CA ARG A 36 -20.34 11.26 2.96
C ARG A 36 -20.71 9.90 2.37
N MET A 37 -19.73 9.19 1.83
CA MET A 37 -19.93 7.84 1.29
C MET A 37 -20.51 6.91 2.36
N PHE A 38 -19.88 6.85 3.53
CA PHE A 38 -20.29 5.95 4.61
C PHE A 38 -21.66 6.34 5.18
N ASN A 39 -21.94 7.62 5.38
CA ASN A 39 -23.25 8.06 5.86
C ASN A 39 -24.39 7.63 4.92
N ALA A 40 -24.17 7.74 3.61
CA ALA A 40 -25.16 7.37 2.60
C ALA A 40 -25.31 5.84 2.45
N GLU A 41 -24.20 5.12 2.30
CA GLU A 41 -24.23 3.71 1.91
C GLU A 41 -24.47 2.77 3.09
N LEU A 42 -24.05 3.17 4.29
CA LEU A 42 -24.37 2.45 5.53
C LEU A 42 -25.69 2.93 6.15
N GLN A 43 -26.39 3.86 5.48
CA GLN A 43 -27.69 4.41 5.92
C GLN A 43 -27.67 4.90 7.38
N LEU A 44 -26.58 5.56 7.78
CA LEU A 44 -26.36 5.94 9.18
C LEU A 44 -27.33 7.06 9.64
N GLY A 45 -27.90 7.83 8.71
CA GLY A 45 -28.86 8.89 9.01
C GLY A 45 -28.26 10.03 9.84
N LEU A 46 -26.94 10.23 9.76
CA LEU A 46 -26.25 11.29 10.50
C LEU A 46 -26.53 12.64 9.85
N ASP A 47 -26.76 13.65 10.69
CA ASP A 47 -26.74 15.06 10.29
C ASP A 47 -25.26 15.48 10.12
N LEU A 48 -24.73 15.26 8.91
CA LEU A 48 -23.31 15.43 8.59
C LEU A 48 -23.05 16.83 8.01
N GLU A 49 -22.30 17.65 8.73
CA GLU A 49 -21.73 18.89 8.22
C GLU A 49 -20.27 18.68 7.79
N LEU A 50 -19.93 19.08 6.56
CA LEU A 50 -18.56 19.08 6.06
C LEU A 50 -18.05 20.51 5.87
N ILE A 51 -16.94 20.84 6.52
CA ILE A 51 -16.19 22.06 6.26
C ILE A 51 -15.12 21.75 5.22
N ALA A 52 -15.36 22.13 3.96
CA ALA A 52 -14.44 21.87 2.86
C ALA A 52 -13.17 22.74 2.99
N VAL A 53 -12.03 22.18 2.61
CA VAL A 53 -10.76 22.92 2.52
C VAL A 53 -10.75 23.73 1.23
N GLU A 54 -10.41 25.01 1.32
CA GLU A 54 -10.31 25.87 0.14
C GLU A 54 -8.99 25.66 -0.61
N GLY A 55 -9.04 25.72 -1.94
CA GLY A 55 -7.86 25.75 -2.80
C GLY A 55 -7.16 24.41 -3.06
N TRP A 56 -7.45 23.36 -2.28
CA TRP A 56 -6.90 22.03 -2.51
C TRP A 56 -7.45 21.42 -3.81
N ARG A 57 -6.56 20.83 -4.60
CA ARG A 57 -6.91 20.07 -5.81
C ARG A 57 -6.55 18.61 -5.68
N ARG A 58 -7.32 17.70 -6.28
CA ARG A 58 -7.04 16.26 -6.19
C ARG A 58 -5.65 15.86 -6.69
N SER A 59 -5.14 16.58 -7.67
CA SER A 59 -3.81 16.34 -8.24
C SER A 59 -2.67 16.65 -7.25
N GLU A 60 -2.93 17.45 -6.23
CA GLU A 60 -1.89 17.91 -5.31
C GLU A 60 -1.44 16.81 -4.35
N PHE A 61 -0.13 16.75 -4.13
CA PHE A 61 0.47 16.01 -3.03
C PHE A 61 0.51 16.89 -1.78
N PHE A 62 0.71 16.27 -0.61
CA PHE A 62 0.67 17.00 0.67
C PHE A 62 1.67 18.16 0.70
N ASP A 63 2.88 18.01 0.15
CA ASP A 63 3.89 19.05 0.12
C ASP A 63 3.51 20.27 -0.73
N ALA A 64 2.60 20.12 -1.70
CA ALA A 64 2.07 21.25 -2.47
C ALA A 64 1.17 22.17 -1.63
N THR A 65 0.65 21.69 -0.49
CA THR A 65 -0.20 22.50 0.40
C THR A 65 0.60 23.55 1.20
N GLY A 66 1.93 23.41 1.28
CA GLY A 66 2.77 24.25 2.14
C GLY A 66 2.61 23.99 3.65
N LEU A 67 1.79 23.01 4.04
CA LEU A 67 1.58 22.64 5.44
C LEU A 67 2.74 21.80 5.99
N VAL A 68 2.98 21.91 7.29
CA VAL A 68 3.99 21.09 7.99
C VAL A 68 3.48 19.66 8.15
N TRP A 69 4.29 18.69 7.75
CA TRP A 69 3.99 17.29 8.01
C TRP A 69 4.10 16.99 9.51
N THR A 70 2.97 16.61 10.10
CA THR A 70 2.92 16.05 11.46
C THR A 70 2.72 14.56 11.34
N ASN A 71 3.59 13.77 11.97
CA ASN A 71 3.56 12.32 11.89
C ASN A 71 2.19 11.77 12.33
N PRO A 72 1.40 11.13 11.44
CA PRO A 72 0.10 10.58 11.82
C PRO A 72 0.22 9.31 12.67
N SER A 73 1.41 8.70 12.73
CA SER A 73 1.70 7.59 13.63
C SER A 73 3.20 7.51 13.97
N PRO A 74 3.59 6.73 15.01
CA PRO A 74 5.00 6.57 15.38
C PRO A 74 5.90 6.00 14.29
N ASN A 75 5.34 5.33 13.26
CA ASN A 75 6.09 4.74 12.14
C ASN A 75 5.75 5.38 10.79
N MET A 76 4.98 6.47 10.78
CA MET A 76 4.68 7.26 9.59
C MET A 76 5.28 8.65 9.78
N ARG A 77 6.56 8.77 9.45
CA ARG A 77 7.45 9.87 9.81
C ARG A 77 7.85 10.76 8.64
N SER A 78 7.52 10.37 7.42
CA SER A 78 7.86 11.14 6.22
C SER A 78 6.79 10.99 5.13
N LEU A 79 6.76 11.94 4.20
CA LEU A 79 5.94 11.82 3.01
C LEU A 79 6.34 10.61 2.15
N THR A 80 7.62 10.30 2.05
CA THR A 80 8.10 9.11 1.32
C THR A 80 7.42 7.84 1.86
N GLN A 81 7.32 7.71 3.18
CA GLN A 81 6.64 6.58 3.83
C GLN A 81 5.15 6.55 3.48
N ALA A 82 4.49 7.71 3.47
CA ALA A 82 3.08 7.80 3.10
C ALA A 82 2.83 7.38 1.64
N HIS A 83 3.78 7.63 0.73
CA HIS A 83 3.68 7.18 -0.66
C HIS A 83 3.90 5.67 -0.77
N LEU A 84 4.86 5.10 -0.05
CA LEU A 84 5.20 3.67 -0.12
C LEU A 84 4.18 2.77 0.59
N TYR A 85 3.60 3.26 1.68
CA TYR A 85 2.77 2.47 2.60
C TYR A 85 1.60 1.70 1.96
N PRO A 86 0.84 2.23 0.98
CA PRO A 86 -0.25 1.47 0.36
C PRO A 86 0.21 0.14 -0.26
N GLY A 87 1.47 0.06 -0.72
CA GLY A 87 2.06 -1.18 -1.23
C GLY A 87 2.78 -1.99 -0.16
N ILE A 88 3.66 -1.33 0.59
CA ILE A 88 4.55 -2.00 1.56
C ILE A 88 3.79 -2.48 2.78
N GLY A 89 2.77 -1.72 3.22
CA GLY A 89 1.92 -2.06 4.35
C GLY A 89 1.20 -3.40 4.16
N LEU A 90 0.83 -3.78 2.93
CA LEU A 90 0.18 -5.07 2.64
C LEU A 90 1.03 -6.28 3.06
N LEU A 91 2.35 -6.12 3.09
CA LEU A 91 3.30 -7.19 3.43
C LEU A 91 3.58 -7.25 4.94
N GLU A 92 3.15 -6.25 5.71
CA GLU A 92 3.51 -6.12 7.13
C GLU A 92 2.87 -7.17 8.04
N THR A 93 1.91 -7.95 7.55
CA THR A 93 1.28 -9.04 8.29
C THR A 93 1.95 -10.39 8.05
N THR A 94 2.85 -10.50 7.08
CA THR A 94 3.67 -11.70 6.81
C THR A 94 4.86 -11.77 7.77
N ASN A 95 5.78 -12.73 7.63
CA ASN A 95 7.04 -12.72 8.38
C ASN A 95 8.09 -11.72 7.83
N LEU A 96 7.78 -10.87 6.85
CA LEU A 96 8.70 -9.86 6.32
C LEU A 96 8.83 -8.62 7.22
N SER A 97 10.04 -8.14 7.52
CA SER A 97 10.24 -6.81 8.12
C SER A 97 9.97 -5.74 7.06
N VAL A 98 9.15 -4.75 7.42
CA VAL A 98 8.89 -3.55 6.63
C VAL A 98 9.65 -2.34 7.18
N GLY A 99 10.76 -2.56 7.88
CA GLY A 99 11.62 -1.51 8.42
C GLY A 99 11.15 -0.88 9.74
N ARG A 100 10.08 -1.38 10.36
CA ARG A 100 9.78 -1.05 11.77
C ARG A 100 10.96 -1.51 12.65
N GLY A 101 11.34 -0.70 13.63
CA GLY A 101 12.59 -0.89 14.39
C GLY A 101 13.83 -0.38 13.65
N THR A 102 13.68 0.52 12.70
CA THR A 102 14.78 1.23 12.03
C THR A 102 14.46 2.73 11.95
N ASP A 103 15.41 3.53 11.48
CA ASP A 103 15.21 4.97 11.26
C ASP A 103 14.19 5.26 10.15
N THR A 104 14.01 4.33 9.21
CA THR A 104 13.22 4.53 7.98
C THR A 104 12.16 3.43 7.78
N PRO A 105 11.14 3.32 8.67
CA PRO A 105 10.05 2.36 8.50
C PRO A 105 9.34 2.56 7.17
N PHE A 106 8.92 1.48 6.52
CA PHE A 106 8.29 1.40 5.19
C PHE A 106 9.16 1.87 4.01
N GLU A 107 10.35 2.41 4.24
CA GLU A 107 11.31 2.77 3.19
C GLU A 107 12.27 1.62 2.86
N LEU A 108 12.12 0.48 3.54
CA LEU A 108 12.86 -0.73 3.27
C LEU A 108 12.04 -1.97 3.63
N ILE A 109 12.43 -3.12 3.07
CA ILE A 109 11.96 -4.43 3.48
C ILE A 109 13.14 -5.38 3.67
N GLY A 110 12.97 -6.40 4.49
CA GLY A 110 13.97 -7.45 4.62
C GLY A 110 13.61 -8.57 5.59
N ALA A 111 14.44 -9.60 5.58
CA ALA A 111 14.39 -10.73 6.48
C ALA A 111 15.77 -11.44 6.51
N PRO A 112 16.05 -12.27 7.53
CA PRO A 112 17.32 -13.00 7.64
C PRO A 112 17.57 -13.97 6.47
N TRP A 113 16.49 -14.49 5.87
CA TRP A 113 16.51 -15.43 4.76
C TRP A 113 16.66 -14.79 3.37
N ILE A 114 16.70 -13.45 3.27
CA ILE A 114 16.80 -12.75 1.99
C ILE A 114 18.26 -12.52 1.60
N GLU A 115 18.61 -12.85 0.34
CA GLU A 115 19.85 -12.40 -0.28
C GLU A 115 19.64 -11.03 -0.96
N PRO A 116 20.22 -9.92 -0.42
CA PRO A 116 19.90 -8.56 -0.85
C PRO A 116 20.10 -8.31 -2.34
N ARG A 117 21.21 -8.81 -2.90
CA ARG A 117 21.60 -8.52 -4.29
C ARG A 117 20.67 -9.21 -5.27
N GLU A 118 20.23 -10.43 -4.94
CA GLU A 118 19.31 -11.18 -5.78
C GLU A 118 17.93 -10.53 -5.79
N LEU A 119 17.37 -10.21 -4.61
CA LEU A 119 16.08 -9.54 -4.52
C LEU A 119 16.09 -8.19 -5.24
N ALA A 120 17.12 -7.36 -5.02
CA ALA A 120 17.24 -6.07 -5.71
C ALA A 120 17.34 -6.24 -7.23
N ARG A 121 18.09 -7.23 -7.72
CA ARG A 121 18.21 -7.50 -9.16
C ARG A 121 16.86 -7.87 -9.76
N GLU A 122 16.14 -8.79 -9.15
CA GLU A 122 14.84 -9.26 -9.63
C GLU A 122 13.79 -8.14 -9.63
N LEU A 123 13.74 -7.32 -8.58
CA LEU A 123 12.82 -6.19 -8.51
C LEU A 123 13.16 -5.08 -9.52
N ASN A 124 14.44 -4.80 -9.77
CA ASN A 124 14.84 -3.82 -10.79
C ASN A 124 14.60 -4.33 -12.23
N LEU A 125 14.64 -5.65 -12.45
CA LEU A 125 14.29 -6.26 -13.75
C LEU A 125 12.81 -6.12 -14.11
N ALA A 126 11.94 -5.90 -13.12
CA ALA A 126 10.53 -5.61 -13.35
C ALA A 126 10.28 -4.20 -13.95
N ASP A 127 11.32 -3.35 -14.02
CA ASP A 127 11.31 -2.00 -14.59
C ASP A 127 10.11 -1.13 -14.17
N LEU A 128 9.80 -1.17 -12.87
CA LEU A 128 8.72 -0.36 -12.32
C LEU A 128 9.04 1.14 -12.43
N ALA A 129 8.06 1.90 -12.89
CA ALA A 129 8.21 3.33 -13.06
C ALA A 129 8.29 4.06 -11.70
N GLY A 130 9.19 5.05 -11.63
CA GLY A 130 9.27 5.94 -10.47
C GLY A 130 9.91 5.35 -9.21
N ILE A 131 10.47 4.14 -9.27
CA ILE A 131 11.14 3.49 -8.13
C ILE A 131 12.39 2.72 -8.55
N ARG A 132 13.37 2.65 -7.64
CA ARG A 132 14.55 1.79 -7.71
C ARG A 132 14.75 1.05 -6.40
N PHE A 133 15.31 -0.15 -6.49
CA PHE A 133 15.55 -1.03 -5.34
C PHE A 133 17.05 -1.15 -5.10
N VAL A 134 17.51 -0.74 -3.93
CA VAL A 134 18.93 -0.77 -3.54
C VAL A 134 19.15 -1.90 -2.55
N PRO A 135 20.06 -2.86 -2.81
CA PRO A 135 20.31 -3.95 -1.87
C PRO A 135 20.93 -3.41 -0.58
N ILE A 136 20.40 -3.84 0.57
CA ILE A 136 20.89 -3.43 1.89
C ILE A 136 20.98 -4.62 2.85
N ARG A 137 21.75 -4.42 3.92
CA ARG A 137 21.65 -5.21 5.15
C ARG A 137 21.34 -4.27 6.30
N PHE A 138 20.49 -4.68 7.23
CA PHE A 138 20.09 -3.88 8.38
C PHE A 138 19.72 -4.81 9.54
N THR A 139 19.79 -4.28 10.76
CA THR A 139 19.38 -5.00 11.98
C THR A 139 18.35 -4.14 12.71
N PRO A 140 17.08 -4.56 12.76
CA PRO A 140 16.06 -3.85 13.53
C PRO A 140 16.36 -3.84 15.02
N ASP A 141 16.10 -2.73 15.70
CA ASP A 141 16.18 -2.62 17.17
C ASP A 141 14.88 -3.01 17.90
N ASP A 142 13.78 -3.16 17.14
CA ASP A 142 12.47 -3.55 17.62
C ASP A 142 11.64 -4.26 16.53
N SER A 143 10.45 -4.76 16.88
CA SER A 143 9.53 -5.45 15.98
C SER A 143 10.10 -6.76 15.40
N LYS A 144 9.84 -7.06 14.12
CA LYS A 144 10.27 -8.30 13.48
C LYS A 144 11.78 -8.35 13.31
N PHE A 145 12.35 -9.53 13.60
CA PHE A 145 13.80 -9.78 13.51
C PHE A 145 14.63 -8.82 14.35
N LYS A 146 14.09 -8.39 15.50
CA LYS A 146 14.81 -7.58 16.48
C LYS A 146 16.17 -8.21 16.81
N ASN A 147 17.23 -7.42 16.69
CA ASN A 147 18.63 -7.80 16.89
C ASN A 147 19.16 -8.90 15.94
N GLU A 148 18.45 -9.19 14.86
CA GLU A 148 18.87 -10.15 13.84
C GLU A 148 19.26 -9.42 12.54
N LEU A 149 20.31 -9.91 11.87
CA LEU A 149 20.77 -9.31 10.62
C LEU A 149 19.84 -9.71 9.47
N CYS A 150 19.14 -8.73 8.92
CA CYS A 150 18.28 -8.90 7.75
C CYS A 150 19.03 -8.52 6.47
N GLY A 151 18.84 -9.34 5.42
CA GLY A 151 19.05 -8.91 4.06
C GLY A 151 17.77 -8.31 3.47
N GLY A 152 17.89 -7.39 2.51
CA GLY A 152 16.72 -6.74 1.95
C GLY A 152 17.00 -5.67 0.91
N VAL A 153 16.01 -4.81 0.72
CA VAL A 153 16.10 -3.67 -0.21
C VAL A 153 15.58 -2.38 0.43
N ASN A 154 16.26 -1.27 0.16
CA ASN A 154 15.77 0.08 0.37
C ASN A 154 15.10 0.59 -0.91
N PHE A 155 14.03 1.36 -0.75
CA PHE A 155 13.27 1.96 -1.84
C PHE A 155 13.74 3.39 -2.11
N VAL A 156 14.10 3.67 -3.36
CA VAL A 156 14.36 5.04 -3.82
C VAL A 156 13.24 5.44 -4.78
N VAL A 157 12.33 6.31 -4.34
CA VAL A 157 11.29 6.88 -5.21
C VAL A 157 11.96 7.93 -6.12
N THR A 158 12.12 7.60 -7.39
CA THR A 158 12.80 8.45 -8.38
C THR A 158 11.85 9.40 -9.11
N ASN A 159 10.56 9.07 -9.18
CA ASN A 159 9.52 9.94 -9.74
C ASN A 159 8.17 9.57 -9.11
N ARG A 160 7.69 10.42 -8.20
CA ARG A 160 6.43 10.20 -7.47
C ARG A 160 5.16 10.25 -8.33
N GLU A 161 5.18 10.95 -9.47
CA GLU A 161 4.01 11.06 -10.35
C GLU A 161 3.80 9.79 -11.17
N ARG A 162 4.87 9.03 -11.41
CA ARG A 162 4.83 7.74 -12.12
C ARG A 162 4.84 6.53 -11.19
N PHE A 163 4.99 6.76 -9.89
CA PHE A 163 5.13 5.71 -8.89
C PHE A 163 3.78 5.11 -8.53
N ASP A 164 3.65 3.79 -8.72
CA ASP A 164 2.50 3.01 -8.27
C ASP A 164 2.88 2.14 -7.06
N PRO A 165 2.47 2.53 -5.84
CA PRO A 165 2.80 1.76 -4.65
C PRO A 165 2.17 0.39 -4.64
N LEU A 166 0.95 0.22 -5.14
CA LEU A 166 0.31 -1.08 -5.11
C LEU A 166 1.00 -2.05 -6.07
N THR A 167 1.23 -1.62 -7.31
CA THR A 167 1.98 -2.41 -8.28
C THR A 167 3.33 -2.83 -7.68
N THR A 168 4.01 -1.91 -6.99
CA THR A 168 5.27 -2.20 -6.27
C THR A 168 5.08 -3.28 -5.20
N GLY A 169 4.08 -3.17 -4.32
CA GLY A 169 3.80 -4.15 -3.28
C GLY A 169 3.47 -5.54 -3.84
N LEU A 170 2.67 -5.60 -4.91
CA LEU A 170 2.33 -6.85 -5.60
C LEU A 170 3.55 -7.48 -6.28
N THR A 171 4.38 -6.69 -6.96
CA THR A 171 5.64 -7.17 -7.57
C THR A 171 6.58 -7.73 -6.51
N ILE A 172 6.69 -7.08 -5.34
CA ILE A 172 7.46 -7.60 -4.21
C ILE A 172 6.89 -8.94 -3.74
N ALA A 173 5.57 -9.03 -3.52
CA ALA A 173 4.92 -10.27 -3.09
C ALA A 173 5.18 -11.44 -4.05
N ILE A 174 4.98 -11.22 -5.36
CA ILE A 174 5.26 -12.23 -6.40
C ILE A 174 6.73 -12.64 -6.38
N THR A 175 7.65 -11.67 -6.25
CA THR A 175 9.09 -11.93 -6.26
C THR A 175 9.52 -12.72 -5.02
N LEU A 176 9.03 -12.35 -3.84
CA LEU A 176 9.29 -13.08 -2.60
C LEU A 176 8.77 -14.51 -2.67
N HIS A 177 7.53 -14.70 -3.14
CA HIS A 177 6.96 -16.05 -3.28
C HIS A 177 7.78 -16.94 -4.21
N ARG A 178 8.31 -16.37 -5.29
CA ARG A 178 9.12 -17.12 -6.26
C ARG A 178 10.52 -17.44 -5.74
N LEU A 179 11.19 -16.50 -5.08
CA LEU A 179 12.57 -16.66 -4.63
C LEU A 179 12.68 -17.43 -3.31
N TYR A 180 11.70 -17.26 -2.42
CA TYR A 180 11.72 -17.76 -1.05
C TYR A 180 10.41 -18.48 -0.68
N PRO A 181 9.97 -19.49 -1.48
CA PRO A 181 8.67 -20.14 -1.27
C PRO A 181 8.56 -20.89 0.07
N ASP A 182 9.69 -21.41 0.58
CA ASP A 182 9.74 -22.18 1.82
C ASP A 182 9.93 -21.29 3.07
N ASP A 183 10.52 -20.10 2.91
CA ASP A 183 10.82 -19.19 4.01
C ASP A 183 9.76 -18.10 4.22
N TRP A 184 9.06 -17.67 3.16
CA TRP A 184 8.09 -16.58 3.25
C TRP A 184 6.73 -17.07 3.76
N GLU A 185 6.39 -16.71 5.00
CA GLU A 185 5.13 -17.09 5.63
C GLU A 185 3.97 -16.18 5.15
N THR A 186 3.13 -16.73 4.27
CA THR A 186 2.05 -15.98 3.60
C THR A 186 0.67 -16.12 4.25
N GLY A 187 0.53 -16.90 5.32
CA GLY A 187 -0.76 -17.21 5.94
C GLY A 187 -1.60 -15.99 6.34
N SER A 188 -0.94 -14.87 6.63
CA SER A 188 -1.59 -13.59 6.99
C SER A 188 -1.55 -12.54 5.87
N LEU A 189 -1.14 -12.89 4.65
CA LEU A 189 -1.05 -11.96 3.51
C LEU A 189 -2.40 -11.28 3.20
N ASN A 190 -3.51 -12.00 3.35
CA ASN A 190 -4.84 -11.44 3.06
C ASN A 190 -5.39 -10.52 4.15
N ARG A 191 -4.69 -10.33 5.28
CA ARG A 191 -5.22 -9.57 6.42
C ARG A 191 -5.45 -8.09 6.11
N LEU A 192 -4.58 -7.49 5.30
CA LEU A 192 -4.69 -6.08 4.88
C LEU A 192 -5.07 -5.94 3.41
N LEU A 193 -4.79 -6.96 2.60
CA LEU A 193 -5.23 -7.01 1.20
C LEU A 193 -6.75 -7.19 1.10
N SER A 194 -7.32 -7.99 1.99
CA SER A 194 -8.76 -8.28 2.11
C SER A 194 -9.44 -8.60 0.77
N HIS A 195 -8.74 -9.33 -0.10
CA HIS A 195 -9.23 -9.74 -1.41
C HIS A 195 -8.64 -11.10 -1.77
N VAL A 196 -9.43 -12.15 -1.53
CA VAL A 196 -9.05 -13.56 -1.63
C VAL A 196 -8.49 -13.89 -3.01
N ALA A 197 -9.13 -13.41 -4.08
CA ALA A 197 -8.69 -13.71 -5.45
C ALA A 197 -7.30 -13.12 -5.75
N THR A 198 -6.96 -11.94 -5.22
CA THR A 198 -5.62 -11.36 -5.39
C THR A 198 -4.59 -12.11 -4.57
N ARG A 199 -4.89 -12.49 -3.32
CA ARG A 199 -4.01 -13.36 -2.52
C ARG A 199 -3.73 -14.66 -3.28
N ASP A 200 -4.76 -15.36 -3.72
CA ASP A 200 -4.61 -16.66 -4.38
C ASP A 200 -3.86 -16.56 -5.70
N ALA A 201 -4.05 -15.47 -6.45
CA ALA A 201 -3.29 -15.22 -7.67
C ALA A 201 -1.79 -14.99 -7.41
N ILE A 202 -1.42 -14.31 -6.32
CA ILE A 202 -0.01 -14.18 -5.89
C ILE A 202 0.57 -15.56 -5.56
N LEU A 203 -0.14 -16.36 -4.77
CA LEU A 203 0.31 -17.69 -4.32
C LEU A 203 0.28 -18.74 -5.45
N ALA A 204 -0.45 -18.48 -6.53
CA ALA A 204 -0.41 -19.28 -7.75
C ALA A 204 0.73 -18.85 -8.70
N GLY A 205 1.52 -17.84 -8.33
CA GLY A 205 2.62 -17.33 -9.16
C GLY A 205 2.16 -16.62 -10.44
N LYS A 206 0.93 -16.07 -10.46
CA LYS A 206 0.43 -15.35 -11.62
C LYS A 206 1.22 -14.07 -11.87
N SER A 207 1.26 -13.65 -13.13
CA SER A 207 1.87 -12.39 -13.52
C SER A 207 1.10 -11.20 -12.93
N LEU A 208 1.79 -10.06 -12.80
CA LEU A 208 1.16 -8.81 -12.35
C LEU A 208 -0.05 -8.42 -13.23
N VAL A 209 0.02 -8.68 -14.53
CA VAL A 209 -1.07 -8.40 -15.48
C VAL A 209 -2.31 -9.22 -15.11
N GLU A 210 -2.17 -10.53 -14.96
CA GLU A 210 -3.29 -11.41 -14.59
C GLU A 210 -3.88 -11.07 -13.22
N ILE A 211 -3.05 -10.66 -12.25
CA ILE A 211 -3.53 -10.24 -10.94
C ILE A 211 -4.38 -8.97 -11.05
N ARG A 212 -3.94 -7.99 -11.85
CA ARG A 212 -4.67 -6.73 -12.09
C ARG A 212 -5.98 -6.96 -12.80
N GLU A 213 -5.97 -7.75 -13.87
CA GLU A 213 -7.19 -8.16 -14.59
C GLU A 213 -8.22 -8.79 -13.64
N GLY A 214 -7.76 -9.51 -12.61
CA GLY A 214 -8.60 -10.13 -11.59
C GLY A 214 -9.36 -9.15 -10.68
N TYR A 215 -8.92 -7.90 -10.52
CA TYR A 215 -9.59 -6.91 -9.68
C TYR A 215 -10.02 -5.62 -10.41
N ASP A 216 -9.60 -5.42 -11.66
CA ASP A 216 -9.84 -4.20 -12.44
C ASP A 216 -11.33 -3.87 -12.63
N ALA A 217 -12.21 -4.89 -12.67
CA ALA A 217 -13.66 -4.65 -12.74
C ALA A 217 -14.16 -3.94 -11.47
N GLY A 218 -13.86 -4.48 -10.28
CA GLY A 218 -14.26 -3.89 -9.00
C GLY A 218 -13.65 -2.50 -8.79
N LEU A 219 -12.40 -2.30 -9.22
CA LEU A 219 -11.75 -0.99 -9.16
C LEU A 219 -12.45 0.04 -10.04
N ARG A 220 -12.83 -0.32 -11.29
CA ARG A 220 -13.59 0.58 -12.19
C ARG A 220 -14.98 0.90 -11.65
N ASP A 221 -15.66 -0.08 -11.04
CA ASP A 221 -16.96 0.15 -10.41
C ASP A 221 -16.84 1.09 -9.21
N PHE A 222 -15.81 0.94 -8.39
CA PHE A 222 -15.54 1.88 -7.30
C PHE A 222 -15.22 3.29 -7.81
N VAL A 223 -14.42 3.43 -8.87
CA VAL A 223 -14.11 4.73 -9.47
C VAL A 223 -15.38 5.48 -9.88
N LYS A 224 -16.37 4.79 -10.46
CA LYS A 224 -17.68 5.38 -10.76
C LYS A 224 -18.48 5.67 -9.51
N ARG A 225 -18.52 4.71 -8.56
CA ARG A 225 -19.27 4.83 -7.30
C ARG A 225 -18.83 6.04 -6.48
N ARG A 226 -17.52 6.34 -6.43
CA ARG A 226 -17.01 7.48 -5.63
C ARG A 226 -17.41 8.85 -6.18
N GLU A 227 -17.76 8.97 -7.46
CA GLU A 227 -18.08 10.25 -8.12
C GLU A 227 -19.21 11.00 -7.39
N ALA A 228 -20.21 10.28 -6.89
CA ALA A 228 -21.34 10.85 -6.14
C ALA A 228 -20.95 11.53 -4.82
N TYR A 229 -19.75 11.27 -4.31
CA TYR A 229 -19.27 11.71 -3.00
C TYR A 229 -18.12 12.71 -3.07
N LEU A 230 -17.56 12.95 -4.25
CA LEU A 230 -16.44 13.87 -4.43
C LEU A 230 -16.88 15.32 -4.19
N ILE A 231 -16.02 16.10 -3.54
CA ILE A 231 -16.26 17.53 -3.25
C ILE A 231 -15.16 18.44 -3.76
N TYR A 232 -14.11 17.87 -4.34
CA TYR A 232 -12.97 18.57 -4.91
C TYR A 232 -12.70 18.09 -6.33
N ASP A 233 -12.28 19.03 -7.19
CA ASP A 233 -11.84 18.78 -8.57
C ASP A 233 -10.49 18.06 -8.64
#